data_AF-A0A432G6F0-F1
#
_entry.id   AF-A0A432G6F0-F1
#
_cell.length_a   1.000
_cell.length_b   1.000
_cell.length_c   1.000
_cell.angle_alpha   90.00
_cell.angle_beta   90.00
_cell.angle_gamma   90.00
#
_symmetry.space_group_name_H-M   'P 1'
#
loop_
_entity.id
_entity.type
_entity.pdbx_description
1 polymer ?
#
loop_
_entity_poly.entity_id
_entity_poly.type
_entity_poly.pdbx_seq_one_letter_code
_entity_poly.pdbx_strand_id
1 'polypeptide(L)' 'MSKKSTTPDTIRVRLGTFESDIMEHPTAHIFVGSKANGDNITDDLPQNGSNKPNS' A
#
# COMPACT_ATOMS: atom_id res chain seq x y z
N MET A 1 3.79 13.50 7.97
CA MET A 1 3.44 13.08 6.60
C MET A 1 4.70 13.08 5.74
N SER A 2 4.80 12.18 4.76
CA SER A 2 5.94 12.14 3.81
C SER A 2 5.40 12.19 2.39
N LYS A 3 5.89 13.16 1.60
CA LYS A 3 5.55 13.37 0.18
C LYS A 3 6.76 13.01 -0.67
N LYS A 4 6.57 12.21 -1.72
CA LYS A 4 7.61 11.93 -2.72
C LYS A 4 7.44 12.88 -3.90
N SER A 5 8.54 13.37 -4.46
CA SER A 5 8.51 14.20 -5.68
C SER A 5 7.96 13.43 -6.88
N THR A 6 8.12 12.11 -6.91
CA THR A 6 7.69 11.23 -8.01
C THR A 6 6.20 10.91 -8.00
N THR A 7 5.49 11.18 -6.91
CA THR A 7 4.05 10.92 -6.75
C THR A 7 3.41 12.08 -5.98
N PRO A 8 3.28 13.27 -6.60
CA PRO A 8 2.89 14.49 -5.90
C PRO A 8 1.46 14.45 -5.33
N ASP A 9 0.59 13.63 -5.92
CA ASP A 9 -0.81 13.46 -5.55
C ASP A 9 -1.02 12.34 -4.53
N THR A 10 0.06 11.67 -4.10
CA THR A 10 0.02 10.59 -3.13
C THR A 10 0.68 11.00 -1.83
N ILE A 11 -0.04 10.86 -0.73
CA ILE A 11 0.48 11.07 0.62
C ILE A 11 0.59 9.75 1.37
N ARG A 12 1.68 9.55 2.12
CA ARG A 12 1.80 8.44 3.06
C ARG A 12 1.47 8.90 4.47
N VAL A 13 0.43 8.29 5.04
CA VAL A 13 -0.03 8.50 6.41
C VAL A 13 0.23 7.21 7.21
N ARG A 14 0.48 7.32 8.51
CA ARG A 14 0.63 6.15 9.40
C ARG A 14 -0.76 5.78 9.91
N LEU A 15 -1.15 4.51 9.86
CA LEU A 15 -2.48 4.10 10.31
C LEU A 15 -2.79 4.52 11.77
N GLY A 16 -1.79 4.48 12.65
CA GLY A 16 -1.97 4.89 14.06
C GLY A 16 -2.19 6.40 14.29
N THR A 17 -2.28 7.24 13.25
CA THR A 17 -2.58 8.67 13.41
C THR A 17 -4.05 9.02 13.16
N PHE A 18 -4.88 8.05 12.77
CA PHE A 18 -6.32 8.27 12.59
C PHE A 18 -7.04 8.06 13.91
N GLU A 19 -7.86 9.03 14.33
CA GLU A 19 -8.72 8.93 15.51
C GLU A 19 -10.14 8.45 15.17
N SER A 20 -10.53 8.57 13.90
CA SER A 20 -11.79 8.07 13.37
C SER A 20 -11.64 6.70 12.73
N ASP A 21 -12.77 6.01 12.53
CA ASP A 21 -12.83 4.77 11.76
C ASP A 21 -12.33 5.00 10.32
N ILE A 22 -11.62 4.00 9.79
CA ILE A 22 -11.15 3.95 8.40
C ILE A 22 -12.14 3.09 7.62
N MET A 23 -12.81 3.70 6.64
CA MET A 23 -13.80 3.02 5.81
C MET A 23 -13.20 2.48 4.51
N GLU A 24 -12.01 2.97 4.15
CA GLU A 24 -11.27 2.56 2.97
C GLU A 24 -10.57 1.22 3.19
N HIS A 25 -10.69 0.33 2.20
CA HIS A 25 -9.99 -0.95 2.19
C HIS A 25 -8.72 -0.90 1.34
N PRO A 26 -7.72 -1.76 1.61
CA PRO A 26 -6.58 -1.94 0.73
C PRO A 26 -7.02 -2.28 -0.69
N THR A 27 -6.39 -1.68 -1.68
CA THR A 27 -6.71 -1.91 -3.11
C THR A 27 -5.65 -2.72 -3.84
N ALA A 28 -4.44 -2.86 -3.28
CA ALA A 28 -3.35 -3.65 -3.82
C ALA A 28 -2.26 -3.90 -2.77
N HIS A 29 -1.51 -4.98 -2.94
CA HIS A 29 -0.24 -5.21 -2.26
C HIS A 29 0.90 -4.72 -3.13
N ILE A 30 1.74 -3.82 -2.62
CA ILE A 30 2.91 -3.29 -3.33
C ILE A 30 4.20 -3.80 -2.70
N PHE A 31 5.24 -3.98 -3.51
CA PHE A 31 6.52 -4.57 -3.12
C PHE A 31 6.42 -6.02 -2.63
N VAL A 32 5.55 -6.83 -3.24
CA VAL A 32 5.36 -8.24 -2.85
C VAL A 32 6.61 -9.10 -3.00
N GLY A 33 7.61 -8.66 -3.78
CA GLY A 33 8.92 -9.31 -3.89
C GLY A 33 9.82 -9.14 -2.66
N SER A 34 9.45 -8.27 -1.71
CA SER A 34 10.18 -8.05 -0.45
C SER A 34 9.63 -8.84 0.74
N LYS A 35 8.61 -9.69 0.54
CA LYS A 35 8.10 -10.61 1.57
C LYS A 35 9.04 -11.83 1.72
N ALA A 36 8.88 -12.60 2.79
CA ALA A 36 9.63 -13.84 2.94
C ALA A 36 9.17 -14.91 1.92
N ASN A 37 10.09 -15.76 1.45
CA ASN A 37 9.82 -16.74 0.37
C ASN A 37 8.66 -17.72 0.65
N GLY A 38 8.34 -17.98 1.92
CA GLY A 38 7.26 -18.90 2.33
C GLY A 38 5.91 -18.23 2.60
N ASP A 39 5.86 -16.89 2.65
CA ASP A 39 4.64 -16.18 3.00
C ASP A 39 3.77 -15.99 1.77
N ASN A 40 2.51 -16.42 1.85
CA ASN A 40 1.53 -16.22 0.79
C ASN A 40 0.52 -15.15 1.22
N ILE A 41 0.27 -14.21 0.32
CA ILE A 41 -0.83 -13.26 0.45
C ILE A 41 -2.06 -13.97 -0.11
N THR A 42 -3.07 -14.18 0.73
CA THR A 42 -4.18 -15.10 0.46
C THR A 42 -5.46 -14.42 -0.02
N ASP A 43 -5.44 -13.10 -0.20
CA ASP A 43 -6.56 -12.37 -0.81
C ASP A 43 -6.38 -12.23 -2.33
N ASP A 44 -7.44 -11.79 -2.99
CA ASP A 44 -7.49 -11.62 -4.44
C ASP A 44 -7.07 -10.21 -4.89
N LEU A 45 -6.49 -9.39 -4.00
CA LEU A 45 -6.08 -8.04 -4.36
C LEU A 45 -4.86 -8.08 -5.30
N PRO A 46 -4.74 -7.12 -6.24
CA PRO A 46 -3.58 -7.00 -7.10
C PRO A 46 -2.25 -7.02 -6.33
N GLN A 47 -1.32 -7.87 -6.77
CA GLN A 47 0.01 -8.03 -6.16
C GLN A 47 1.10 -7.49 -7.09
N ASN A 48 1.74 -6.39 -6.69
CA ASN A 48 2.71 -5.65 -7.49
C ASN A 48 4.12 -5.73 -6.89
N GLY A 49 5.13 -6.03 -7.71
CA GLY A 49 6.53 -6.04 -7.27
C GLY A 49 7.13 -4.66 -6.98
N SER A 50 6.44 -3.59 -7.40
CA SER A 50 6.86 -2.19 -7.21
C SER A 50 5.67 -1.28 -6.92
N ASN A 51 5.94 -0.04 -6.53
CA ASN A 51 4.92 0.98 -6.39
C ASN A 51 4.36 1.38 -7.77
N LYS A 52 3.33 0.67 -8.22
CA LYS A 52 2.50 1.08 -9.35
C LYS A 52 1.27 1.79 -8.78
N PRO A 53 1.14 3.12 -8.94
CA PRO A 53 -0.13 3.77 -8.66
C PRO A 53 -1.20 3.14 -9.56
N ASN A 54 -2.40 3.02 -9.02
CA ASN A 54 -3.61 2.68 -9.77
C ASN A 54 -3.69 3.57 -11.03
N SER A 55 -3.68 2.94 -12.22
CA SER A 55 -3.91 3.60 -13.51
C SER A 55 -5.34 4.09 -13.66
#